data_AF-A0A357NG23-F1
#
_entry.id   AF-A0A357NG23-F1
#
_cell.length_a   1.000
_cell.length_b   1.000
_cell.length_c   1.000
_cell.angle_alpha   90.00
_cell.angle_beta   90.00
_cell.angle_gamma   90.00
#
_symmetry.space_group_name_H-M   'P 1'
#
loop_
_entity.id
_entity.type
_entity.pdbx_description
1 polymer ?
#
loop_
_entity_poly.entity_id
_entity_poly.type
_entity_poly.pdbx_seq_one_letter_code
_entity_poly.pdbx_strand_id
1 'polypeptide(L)'
;AQGSSIFDLVEGAGEDPDLQVFAVVNARRPMTGSTALIVEHIRGLGRVDGIINNTHMAEETTVEIVEEGARLIAEAAYVLKIPVVATSAMAEVAGRIGEKDTMGNPVWPLNRYMPKSFW
;
A
#
# COMPACT_ATOMS: atom_id res chain seq x y z
N ALA A 1 3.71 -4.82 16.72
CA ALA A 1 2.74 -5.79 16.19
C ALA A 1 1.50 -5.86 17.10
N GLN A 2 0.73 -4.76 17.24
CA GLN A 2 -0.33 -4.69 18.26
C GLN A 2 -1.63 -4.01 17.81
N GLY A 3 -1.74 -3.64 16.52
CA GLY A 3 -2.93 -2.98 15.98
C GLY A 3 -3.94 -3.94 15.32
N SER A 4 -3.47 -5.02 14.70
CA SER A 4 -4.35 -5.98 14.00
C SER A 4 -5.16 -6.86 14.96
N SER A 5 -4.60 -7.23 16.11
CA SER A 5 -5.25 -8.11 17.09
C SER A 5 -6.41 -7.46 17.85
N ILE A 6 -6.62 -6.15 17.73
CA ILE A 6 -7.77 -5.45 18.35
C ILE A 6 -9.03 -5.56 17.47
N PHE A 7 -8.87 -5.90 16.19
CA PHE A 7 -9.95 -6.02 15.21
C PHE A 7 -10.29 -7.47 14.85
N ASP A 8 -9.91 -8.46 15.68
CA ASP A 8 -10.50 -9.81 15.68
C ASP A 8 -11.97 -9.77 16.17
N LEU A 9 -12.75 -8.81 15.66
CA LEU A 9 -14.12 -8.52 16.02
C LEU A 9 -15.11 -9.51 15.36
N VAL A 10 -14.62 -10.36 14.45
CA VAL A 10 -15.42 -11.35 13.72
C VAL A 10 -14.66 -12.68 13.69
N GLU A 11 -14.95 -13.56 14.65
CA GLU A 11 -14.48 -14.95 14.63
C GLU A 11 -14.88 -15.62 13.30
N GLY A 12 -13.95 -16.32 12.65
CA GLY A 12 -14.18 -17.07 11.41
C GLY A 12 -14.07 -16.26 10.11
N ALA A 13 -13.92 -14.93 10.15
CA ALA A 13 -13.81 -14.12 8.92
C ALA A 13 -12.61 -14.52 8.05
N GLY A 14 -11.51 -14.96 8.66
CA GLY A 14 -10.31 -15.41 7.93
C GLY A 14 -10.50 -16.69 7.10
N GLU A 15 -11.58 -17.43 7.35
CA GLU A 15 -11.93 -18.69 6.65
C GLU A 15 -12.89 -18.47 5.47
N ASP A 16 -13.46 -17.26 5.34
CA ASP A 16 -14.33 -16.91 4.23
C ASP A 16 -13.50 -16.86 2.92
N PRO A 17 -13.82 -17.68 1.91
CA PRO A 17 -13.09 -17.70 0.65
C PRO A 17 -13.26 -16.41 -0.17
N ASP A 18 -14.30 -15.62 0.10
CA ASP A 18 -14.58 -14.36 -0.59
C ASP A 18 -13.89 -13.16 0.08
N LEU A 19 -13.32 -13.34 1.28
CA LEU A 19 -12.56 -12.29 1.96
C LEU A 19 -11.20 -12.08 1.29
N GLN A 20 -10.91 -10.83 0.89
CA GLN A 20 -9.59 -10.40 0.45
C GLN A 20 -8.99 -9.38 1.43
N VAL A 21 -7.75 -9.63 1.85
CA VAL A 21 -6.98 -8.77 2.75
C VAL A 21 -5.86 -8.09 1.99
N PHE A 22 -5.90 -6.76 1.88
CA PHE A 22 -4.85 -5.99 1.20
C PHE A 22 -4.00 -5.19 2.17
N ALA A 23 -2.67 -5.30 2.03
CA ALA A 23 -1.73 -4.46 2.76
C ALA A 23 -1.54 -3.12 2.04
N VAL A 24 -1.85 -2.01 2.70
CA VAL A 24 -1.62 -0.66 2.17
C VAL A 24 -0.28 -0.15 2.68
N VAL A 25 0.71 0.00 1.79
CA VAL A 25 2.10 0.23 2.18
C VAL A 25 2.57 1.60 1.69
N ASN A 26 3.11 2.40 2.62
CA ASN A 26 3.90 3.59 2.29
C ASN A 26 5.39 3.25 2.42
N ALA A 27 6.14 3.27 1.31
CA ALA A 27 7.57 2.95 1.29
C ALA A 27 8.50 4.07 1.82
N ARG A 28 7.94 5.16 2.39
CA ARG A 28 8.70 6.24 3.05
C ARG A 28 8.67 6.16 4.58
N ARG A 29 8.43 4.98 5.16
CA ARG A 29 8.50 4.77 6.61
C ARG A 29 9.73 3.95 6.99
N PRO A 30 10.31 4.15 8.19
CA PRO A 30 11.49 3.39 8.62
C PRO A 30 11.33 1.88 8.52
N MET A 31 10.14 1.35 8.80
CA MET A 31 9.84 -0.09 8.80
C MET A 31 9.47 -0.65 7.42
N THR A 32 9.37 0.17 6.39
CA THR A 32 8.97 -0.22 5.02
C THR A 32 9.81 0.52 3.96
N GLY A 33 10.98 1.02 4.34
CA GLY A 33 11.84 1.86 3.50
C GLY A 33 12.70 1.10 2.49
N SER A 34 12.61 -0.24 2.48
CA SER A 34 13.33 -1.10 1.55
C SER A 34 12.51 -2.36 1.26
N THR A 35 12.81 -3.03 0.15
CA THR A 35 12.19 -4.29 -0.25
C THR A 35 12.21 -5.33 0.88
N ALA A 36 13.36 -5.51 1.55
CA ALA A 36 13.51 -6.48 2.64
C ALA A 36 12.60 -6.15 3.84
N LEU A 37 12.51 -4.87 4.22
CA LEU A 37 11.68 -4.42 5.32
C LEU A 37 10.18 -4.54 5.00
N ILE A 38 9.78 -4.28 3.76
CA ILE A 38 8.40 -4.48 3.30
C ILE A 38 8.03 -5.97 3.39
N VAL A 39 8.92 -6.87 2.93
CA VAL A 39 8.70 -8.32 3.00
C VAL A 39 8.55 -8.78 4.45
N GLU A 40 9.43 -8.33 5.34
CA GLU A 40 9.36 -8.63 6.78
C GLU A 40 8.07 -8.11 7.39
N HIS A 41 7.71 -6.86 7.10
CA HIS A 41 6.50 -6.23 7.60
C HIS A 41 5.25 -7.03 7.21
N ILE A 42 5.11 -7.37 5.92
CA ILE A 42 3.93 -8.08 5.41
C ILE A 42 3.84 -9.50 5.98
N ARG A 43 4.95 -10.22 6.11
CA ARG A 43 4.97 -11.54 6.77
C ARG A 43 4.48 -11.47 8.22
N GLY A 44 4.72 -10.36 8.91
CA GLY A 44 4.24 -10.11 10.26
C GLY A 44 2.74 -9.80 10.38
N LEU A 45 2.03 -9.56 9.26
CA LEU A 45 0.59 -9.25 9.26
C LEU A 45 -0.30 -10.50 9.18
N GLY A 46 0.26 -11.66 8.81
CA GLY A 46 -0.52 -12.88 8.54
C GLY A 46 -0.93 -12.98 7.07
N ARG A 47 -2.17 -13.44 6.80
CA ARG A 47 -2.69 -13.59 5.42
C ARG A 47 -2.85 -12.22 4.77
N VAL A 48 -2.21 -12.04 3.61
CA VAL A 48 -2.35 -10.85 2.75
C VAL A 48 -2.47 -11.35 1.31
N ASP A 49 -3.53 -10.95 0.63
CA ASP A 49 -3.86 -11.40 -0.73
C ASP A 49 -3.34 -10.41 -1.80
N GLY A 50 -2.86 -9.23 -1.41
CA GLY A 50 -2.28 -8.23 -2.32
C GLY A 50 -1.76 -6.99 -1.62
N ILE A 51 -1.00 -6.17 -2.34
CA ILE A 51 -0.40 -4.93 -1.83
C ILE A 51 -0.94 -3.73 -2.60
N ILE A 52 -1.27 -2.65 -1.91
CA ILE A 52 -1.54 -1.34 -2.50
C ILE A 52 -0.36 -0.44 -2.20
N ASN A 53 0.30 0.08 -3.23
CA ASN A 53 1.30 1.13 -3.08
C ASN A 53 0.59 2.44 -2.71
N ASN A 54 0.86 2.96 -1.53
CA ASN A 54 0.39 4.25 -1.04
C ASN A 54 1.61 5.07 -0.55
N THR A 55 2.69 5.02 -1.31
CA THR A 55 3.93 5.74 -0.98
C THR A 55 3.71 7.24 -1.15
N HIS A 56 3.85 7.98 -0.05
CA HIS A 56 3.56 9.41 -0.01
C HIS A 56 4.41 10.13 1.04
N MET A 57 4.50 11.45 0.89
CA MET A 57 5.06 12.39 1.87
C MET A 57 4.09 13.55 2.11
N ALA A 58 2.80 13.22 2.30
CA ALA A 58 1.73 14.19 2.52
C ALA A 58 1.70 15.25 1.41
N GLU A 59 1.78 16.54 1.74
CA GLU A 59 1.81 17.63 0.77
C GLU A 59 3.08 17.65 -0.11
N GLU A 60 4.15 16.97 0.31
CA GLU A 60 5.42 16.86 -0.43
C GLU A 60 5.45 15.67 -1.41
N THR A 61 4.32 15.00 -1.60
CA THR A 61 4.24 13.83 -2.48
C THR A 61 4.44 14.24 -3.94
N THR A 62 5.46 13.70 -4.59
CA THR A 62 5.72 13.87 -6.03
C THR A 62 5.49 12.57 -6.80
N VAL A 63 5.47 12.67 -8.13
CA VAL A 63 5.39 11.51 -9.04
C VAL A 63 6.57 10.57 -8.77
N GLU A 64 7.78 11.12 -8.64
CA GLU A 64 9.00 10.35 -8.42
C GLU A 64 8.94 9.55 -7.12
N ILE A 65 8.40 10.15 -6.04
CA ILE A 65 8.19 9.47 -4.75
C ILE A 65 7.25 8.26 -4.90
N VAL A 66 6.14 8.44 -5.62
CA VAL A 66 5.15 7.38 -5.84
C VAL A 66 5.75 6.23 -6.67
N GLU A 67 6.48 6.58 -7.74
CA GLU A 67 7.10 5.63 -8.67
C GLU A 67 8.29 4.87 -8.06
N GLU A 68 9.08 5.51 -7.20
CA GLU A 68 10.08 4.82 -6.39
C GLU A 68 9.43 3.81 -5.44
N GLY A 69 8.31 4.19 -4.82
CA GLY A 69 7.50 3.27 -4.02
C GLY A 69 6.98 2.08 -4.84
N ALA A 70 6.50 2.33 -6.06
CA ALA A 70 6.00 1.29 -6.95
C ALA A 70 7.08 0.23 -7.25
N ARG A 71 8.32 0.65 -7.50
CA ARG A 71 9.46 -0.26 -7.74
C ARG A 71 9.76 -1.13 -6.51
N LEU A 72 9.91 -0.53 -5.33
CA LEU A 72 10.20 -1.27 -4.09
C LEU A 72 9.09 -2.25 -3.74
N ILE A 73 7.83 -1.83 -3.90
CA ILE A 73 6.67 -2.67 -3.57
C ILE A 73 6.51 -3.80 -4.59
N ALA A 74 6.76 -3.56 -5.88
CA ALA A 74 6.74 -4.60 -6.89
C ALA A 74 7.81 -5.68 -6.65
N GLU A 75 9.01 -5.30 -6.22
CA GLU A 75 10.04 -6.26 -5.81
C GLU A 75 9.61 -7.08 -4.59
N ALA A 76 9.01 -6.43 -3.59
CA ALA A 76 8.52 -7.13 -2.40
C ALA A 76 7.38 -8.09 -2.72
N ALA A 77 6.43 -7.64 -3.57
CA ALA A 77 5.33 -8.44 -4.09
C ALA A 77 5.83 -9.69 -4.82
N TYR A 78 6.86 -9.54 -5.66
CA TYR A 78 7.50 -10.67 -6.34
C TYR A 78 8.06 -11.71 -5.36
N VAL A 79 8.75 -11.28 -4.30
CA VAL A 79 9.29 -12.17 -3.25
C VAL A 79 8.17 -12.88 -2.48
N LEU A 80 7.09 -12.17 -2.17
CA LEU A 80 5.95 -12.68 -1.42
C LEU A 80 4.99 -13.52 -2.27
N LYS A 81 5.11 -13.46 -3.60
CA LYS A 81 4.23 -14.11 -4.58
C LYS A 81 2.77 -13.68 -4.44
N ILE A 82 2.55 -12.39 -4.18
CA ILE A 82 1.22 -11.76 -4.13
C ILE A 82 1.20 -10.57 -5.09
N PRO A 83 0.04 -10.20 -5.68
CA PRO A 83 -0.04 -9.10 -6.62
C PRO A 83 0.11 -7.72 -5.96
N VAL A 84 0.62 -6.76 -6.73
CA VAL A 84 0.34 -5.35 -6.47
C VAL A 84 -1.01 -5.03 -7.11
N VAL A 85 -1.98 -4.64 -6.29
CA VAL A 85 -3.37 -4.40 -6.72
C VAL A 85 -3.48 -3.06 -7.41
N ALA A 86 -2.83 -2.03 -6.86
CA ALA A 86 -2.83 -0.68 -7.40
C ALA A 86 -1.71 0.17 -6.80
N THR A 87 -1.41 1.26 -7.51
CA THR A 87 -0.70 2.42 -6.96
C THR A 87 -1.70 3.54 -6.69
N SER A 88 -1.72 4.07 -5.47
CA SER A 88 -2.61 5.13 -5.05
C SER A 88 -1.84 6.42 -4.81
N ALA A 89 -2.39 7.53 -5.27
CA ALA A 89 -1.80 8.86 -5.10
C ALA A 89 -2.91 9.93 -5.10
N MET A 90 -2.62 11.12 -4.57
CA MET A 90 -3.55 12.26 -4.69
C MET A 90 -3.91 12.50 -6.16
N ALA A 91 -5.15 12.88 -6.45
CA ALA A 91 -5.67 12.98 -7.81
C ALA A 91 -4.77 13.81 -8.76
N GLU A 92 -4.15 14.87 -8.25
CA GLU A 92 -3.18 15.69 -9.01
C GLU A 92 -1.92 14.90 -9.41
N VAL A 93 -1.34 14.13 -8.48
CA VAL A 93 -0.15 13.29 -8.74
C VAL A 93 -0.51 12.12 -9.62
N ALA A 94 -1.64 11.45 -9.34
CA ALA A 94 -2.16 10.35 -10.15
C ALA A 94 -2.39 10.79 -11.61
N GLY A 95 -2.96 11.97 -11.82
CA GLY A 95 -3.18 12.52 -13.17
C GLY A 95 -1.89 12.78 -13.95
N ARG A 96 -0.76 13.00 -13.26
CA ARG A 96 0.56 13.15 -13.87
C ARG A 96 1.25 11.81 -14.16
N ILE A 97 0.95 10.78 -13.38
CA ILE A 97 1.42 9.41 -13.63
C ILE A 97 0.67 8.81 -14.84
N GLY A 98 -0.65 8.96 -14.87
CA GLY A 98 -1.52 8.34 -15.87
C GLY A 98 -2.22 7.08 -15.33
N GLU A 99 -2.73 6.24 -16.23
CA GLU A 99 -3.53 5.05 -15.85
C GLU A 99 -2.71 3.94 -15.18
N LYS A 100 -1.40 3.92 -15.41
CA LYS A 100 -0.48 2.89 -14.91
C LYS A 100 0.80 3.50 -14.39
N ASP A 101 1.32 2.93 -13.30
CA ASP A 101 2.65 3.27 -12.77
C ASP A 101 3.77 2.68 -13.64
N THR A 102 5.03 2.98 -13.29
CA THR A 102 6.23 2.47 -13.97
C THR A 102 6.35 0.94 -13.99
N MET A 103 5.61 0.24 -13.13
CA MET A 103 5.60 -1.22 -13.03
C MET A 103 4.36 -1.82 -13.72
N GLY A 104 3.50 -1.00 -14.31
CA GLY A 104 2.31 -1.41 -15.04
C GLY A 104 1.07 -1.64 -14.18
N ASN A 105 1.11 -1.31 -12.88
CA ASN A 105 -0.05 -1.46 -11.99
C ASN A 105 -1.04 -0.31 -12.21
N PRO A 106 -2.35 -0.53 -12.07
CA PRO A 106 -3.33 0.54 -12.22
C PRO A 106 -3.14 1.64 -11.17
N VAL A 107 -3.34 2.89 -11.57
CA VAL A 107 -3.24 4.04 -10.67
C VAL A 107 -4.63 4.47 -10.20
N TRP A 108 -4.82 4.53 -8.89
CA TRP A 108 -6.06 4.96 -8.24
C TRP A 108 -5.91 6.39 -7.71
N PRO A 109 -6.60 7.37 -8.32
CA PRO A 109 -6.60 8.73 -7.82
C PRO A 109 -7.38 8.83 -6.51
N LEU A 110 -6.79 9.50 -5.52
CA LEU A 110 -7.38 9.73 -4.21
C LEU A 110 -7.81 11.19 -4.06
N ASN A 111 -9.01 11.39 -3.51
CA ASN A 111 -9.49 12.69 -3.05
C ASN A 111 -9.46 12.73 -1.52
N ARG A 112 -8.75 13.70 -0.96
CA ARG A 112 -8.64 13.88 0.50
C ARG A 112 -9.74 14.81 1.01
N TYR A 113 -10.56 14.30 1.93
CA TYR A 113 -11.55 15.08 2.66
C TYR A 113 -11.05 15.41 4.06
N MET A 114 -11.42 16.57 4.60
CA MET A 114 -10.99 17.07 5.91
C MET A 114 -9.46 17.16 6.10
N PRO A 115 -8.70 17.81 5.19
CA PRO A 115 -7.23 17.85 5.28
C PRO A 115 -6.68 18.60 6.50
N LYS A 116 -7.49 19.44 7.16
CA LYS A 116 -7.12 20.28 8.31
C LYS A 116 -8.00 20.02 9.54
N SER A 117 -8.41 18.77 9.76
CA SER A 117 -9.08 18.40 11.01
C SER A 117 -8.07 18.44 12.15
N PHE A 118 -8.33 19.30 13.13
CA PHE A 118 -7.66 19.27 14.43
C PHE A 118 -8.09 17.99 15.15
N TRP A 119 -7.16 17.06 15.35
CA TRP A 119 -7.31 15.91 16.25
C TRP A 119 -6.39 16.13 17.44
#